data_AF-X1QE69-F1
#
_entry.id   AF-X1QE69-F1
#
_cell.length_a   1.000
_cell.length_b   1.000
_cell.length_c   1.000
_cell.angle_alpha   90.00
_cell.angle_beta   90.00
_cell.angle_gamma   90.00
#
_symmetry.space_group_name_H-M   'P 1'
#
loop_
_entity.id
_entity.type
_entity.pdbx_description
1 polymer ?
#
loop_
_entity_poly.entity_id
_entity_poly.type
_entity_poly.pdbx_seq_one_letter_code
_entity_poly.pdbx_strand_id
1 'polypeptide(L)' 'MYYPDEEEFKALAGKRNLIPVWREILADLETPVSAFIKLGKGKFSYLLESVEKGEQLGRYSFLGSDPVLVFKAKGKE' A
#
# COMPACT_ATOMS: atom_id res chain seq x y z
N MET A 1 -11.54 -4.00 12.73
CA MET A 1 -12.71 -3.41 12.03
C MET A 1 -12.21 -2.81 10.73
N TYR A 2 -12.99 -2.87 9.64
CA TYR A 2 -12.63 -2.20 8.38
C TYR A 2 -13.14 -0.75 8.42
N TYR A 3 -12.40 0.14 7.78
CA TYR A 3 -12.73 1.55 7.63
C TYR A 3 -12.61 1.96 6.15
N PRO A 4 -13.55 2.73 5.60
CA PRO A 4 -14.87 3.00 6.19
C PRO A 4 -15.66 1.69 6.40
N ASP A 5 -16.64 1.71 7.30
CA ASP A 5 -17.62 0.63 7.37
C ASP A 5 -18.55 0.66 6.14
N GLU A 6 -19.44 -0.32 6.03
CA GLU A 6 -20.30 -0.47 4.84
C GLU A 6 -21.23 0.74 4.64
N GLU A 7 -21.80 1.29 5.71
CA GLU A 7 -22.73 2.42 5.61
C GLU A 7 -21.98 3.68 5.20
N GLU A 8 -20.82 3.95 5.80
CA GLU A 8 -19.99 5.09 5.45
C GLU A 8 -19.43 4.97 4.03
N PHE A 9 -19.02 3.77 3.61
CA PHE A 9 -18.58 3.51 2.24
C PHE A 9 -19.65 3.88 1.22
N LYS A 10 -20.90 3.42 1.43
CA LYS A 10 -22.04 3.74 0.55
C LYS A 10 -22.30 5.24 0.49
N ALA A 11 -22.21 5.94 1.62
CA ALA A 11 -22.38 7.39 1.66
C ALA A 11 -21.28 8.14 0.89
N LEU A 12 -20.03 7.66 0.93
CA LEU A 12 -18.91 8.23 0.20
C LEU A 12 -18.95 7.92 -1.30
N ALA A 13 -19.45 6.74 -1.69
CA ALA A 13 -19.51 6.28 -3.08
C ALA A 13 -20.34 7.18 -3.99
N GLY A 14 -21.36 7.86 -3.46
CA GLY A 14 -22.13 8.85 -4.21
C GLY A 14 -21.40 10.17 -4.49
N LYS A 15 -20.21 10.39 -3.88
CA LYS A 15 -19.49 11.67 -3.91
C LYS A 15 -18.04 11.58 -4.38
N ARG A 16 -17.45 10.37 -4.38
CA ARG A 16 -16.02 10.14 -4.64
C ARG A 16 -15.85 8.97 -5.61
N ASN A 17 -14.84 9.03 -6.46
CA ASN A 17 -14.51 7.97 -7.43
C ASN A 17 -13.43 6.98 -6.93
N LEU A 18 -12.80 7.26 -5.79
CA LEU A 18 -11.84 6.39 -5.13
C LEU A 18 -12.02 6.45 -3.61
N ILE A 19 -12.23 5.30 -2.98
CA ILE A 19 -12.46 5.18 -1.54
C ILE A 19 -11.58 4.04 -1.03
N PRO A 20 -10.51 4.33 -0.25
CA PRO A 20 -9.67 3.28 0.31
C PRO A 20 -10.40 2.57 1.45
N VAL A 21 -10.54 1.25 1.35
CA VAL A 21 -11.00 0.40 2.45
C VAL A 21 -9.79 -0.24 3.09
N TRP A 22 -9.62 -0.04 4.39
CA TRP A 22 -8.42 -0.44 5.12
C TRP A 22 -8.79 -0.93 6.52
N ARG A 23 -7.80 -1.54 7.19
CA ARG A 23 -7.87 -1.82 8.62
C ARG A 23 -6.46 -1.78 9.20
N GLU A 24 -6.37 -1.41 10.47
CA GLU A 24 -5.16 -1.64 11.25
C GLU A 24 -5.10 -3.09 11.73
N ILE A 25 -3.89 -3.65 11.72
CA ILE A 25 -3.57 -4.98 12.23
C ILE A 25 -2.34 -4.86 13.12
N LEU A 26 -2.29 -5.67 14.19
CA LEU A 26 -1.06 -5.81 14.98
C LEU A 26 -0.03 -6.60 14.16
N ALA A 27 1.18 -6.07 14.11
CA ALA A 27 2.26 -6.58 13.28
C ALA A 27 3.61 -6.48 14.00
N ASP A 28 3.60 -6.58 15.32
CA ASP A 28 4.77 -6.33 16.20
C ASP A 28 5.95 -7.29 15.92
N LEU A 29 5.66 -8.45 15.31
CA LEU A 29 6.66 -9.44 14.88
C LEU A 29 7.07 -9.29 13.42
N GLU A 30 6.51 -8.32 12.70
CA GLU A 30 6.84 -8.06 11.31
C GLU A 30 7.82 -6.90 11.20
N THR A 31 8.84 -7.08 10.36
CA THR A 31 9.59 -5.98 9.77
C THR A 31 8.98 -5.65 8.41
N PRO A 32 9.24 -4.46 7.83
CA PRO A 32 8.78 -4.16 6.47
C PRO A 32 9.19 -5.22 5.44
N VAL A 33 10.40 -5.77 5.59
CA VAL A 33 10.91 -6.86 4.74
C VAL A 33 10.16 -8.17 4.96
N SER A 34 9.90 -8.58 6.20
CA SER A 34 9.15 -9.83 6.46
C SER A 34 7.71 -9.72 5.96
N ALA A 35 7.08 -8.55 6.12
CA ALA A 35 5.77 -8.26 5.55
C ALA A 35 5.80 -8.34 4.01
N PHE A 36 6.84 -7.79 3.37
CA PHE A 36 7.02 -7.88 1.91
C PHE A 36 7.15 -9.30 1.40
N ILE A 37 7.91 -10.16 2.09
CA ILE A 37 8.04 -11.56 1.70
C ILE A 37 6.70 -12.29 1.80
N LYS A 38 5.87 -11.95 2.80
CA LYS A 38 4.55 -12.58 3.03
C LYS A 38 3.45 -12.08 2.08
N LEU A 39 3.45 -10.79 1.75
CA LEU A 39 2.36 -10.11 1.04
C LEU A 39 2.70 -9.74 -0.41
N GLY A 40 3.98 -9.63 -0.74
CA GLY A 40 4.47 -9.36 -2.09
C GLY A 40 4.08 -10.49 -3.04
N LYS A 41 3.29 -10.18 -4.05
CA LYS A 41 2.79 -11.14 -5.05
C LYS A 41 2.98 -10.60 -6.46
N GLY A 42 3.64 -11.39 -7.28
CA GLY A 42 3.81 -11.10 -8.70
C GLY A 42 4.82 -10.00 -9.01
N LYS A 43 5.01 -9.77 -10.30
CA LYS A 43 6.12 -8.99 -10.87
C LYS A 43 6.16 -7.52 -10.48
N PHE A 44 5.02 -6.95 -10.07
CA PHE A 44 4.89 -5.51 -9.80
C PHE A 44 4.75 -5.18 -8.31
N SER A 45 5.19 -6.10 -7.45
CA SER A 45 5.26 -5.82 -6.02
C SER A 45 6.45 -4.93 -5.69
N TYR A 46 6.28 -4.06 -4.71
CA TYR A 46 7.33 -3.16 -4.24
C TYR A 46 7.29 -2.98 -2.72
N LEU A 47 8.45 -2.65 -2.16
CA LEU A 47 8.63 -2.16 -0.81
C LEU A 47 9.41 -0.83 -0.91
N LEU A 48 8.86 0.23 -0.33
CA LEU A 48 9.49 1.55 -0.25
C LEU A 48 9.73 1.88 1.22
N GLU A 49 10.99 2.13 1.56
CA GLU A 49 11.41 2.54 2.90
C GLU A 49 12.09 3.91 2.79
N SER A 50 11.81 4.79 3.75
CA SER A 50 12.48 6.09 3.86
C SER A 50 13.70 5.94 4.76
N VAL A 51 14.82 6.55 4.39
CA VAL A 51 16.03 6.65 5.23
C VAL A 51 16.34 8.11 5.47
N GLU A 52 16.28 8.55 6.72
CA GLU A 52 16.71 9.87 7.12
C GLU A 52 18.17 9.83 7.57
N LYS A 53 18.98 10.76 7.04
CA LYS A 53 20.41 10.96 7.41
C LYS A 53 21.25 9.68 7.42
N GLY A 54 20.97 8.75 6.50
CA GLY A 54 21.80 7.58 6.22
C GLY A 54 21.65 6.39 7.17
N GLU A 55 21.08 6.57 8.36
CA GLU A 55 21.04 5.50 9.38
C GLU A 55 19.68 5.32 10.05
N GLN A 56 18.79 6.31 10.00
CA GLN A 56 17.49 6.21 10.67
C GLN A 56 16.39 5.82 9.68
N LEU A 57 15.78 4.67 9.90
CA LEU A 57 14.57 4.27 9.18
C LEU A 57 13.44 5.26 9.50
N GLY A 58 12.75 5.69 8.45
CA GLY A 58 11.57 6.55 8.57
C GLY A 58 10.43 5.82 9.29
N ARG A 59 9.48 6.59 9.81
CA ARG A 59 8.35 6.06 10.59
C ARG A 59 7.45 5.08 9.83
N TYR A 60 7.42 5.17 8.50
CA TYR A 60 6.52 4.39 7.65
C TYR A 60 7.28 3.70 6.52
N SER A 61 6.83 2.50 6.19
CA SER A 61 7.20 1.76 4.98
C SER A 61 5.94 1.51 4.16
N PHE A 62 6.06 1.57 2.84
CA PHE A 62 4.93 1.34 1.92
C PHE A 62 5.16 0.06 1.13
N LEU A 63 4.19 -0.84 1.18
CA LEU A 63 4.17 -2.08 0.43
C LEU A 63 3.00 -2.05 -0.54
N GLY A 64 3.26 -2.39 -1.79
CA GLY A 64 2.22 -2.63 -2.79
C GLY A 64 2.42 -3.97 -3.48
N SER A 65 1.34 -4.68 -3.76
CA SER A 65 1.33 -5.89 -4.57
C SER A 65 0.05 -5.98 -5.38
N ASP A 66 0.06 -6.81 -6.43
CA ASP A 66 -1.09 -7.09 -7.30
C ASP A 66 -1.86 -5.84 -7.80
N PRO A 67 -1.20 -4.92 -8.53
CA PRO A 67 -1.86 -3.70 -8.99
C PRO A 67 -2.91 -4.01 -10.07
N VAL A 68 -4.05 -3.32 -10.00
CA VAL A 68 -5.13 -3.43 -11.00
C VAL A 68 -4.68 -2.98 -12.40
N LEU A 69 -3.74 -2.03 -12.48
CA LEU A 69 -3.23 -1.50 -13.73
C LEU A 69 -1.74 -1.15 -13.60
N VAL A 70 -0.96 -1.48 -14.63
CA VAL A 70 0.41 -0.99 -14.78
C VAL A 70 0.50 -0.14 -16.03
N PHE A 71 0.70 1.16 -15.85
CA PHE A 71 0.91 2.09 -16.96
C PHE A 71 2.39 2.16 -17.33
N LYS A 72 2.71 2.03 -18.62
CA LYS A 72 4.07 2.16 -19.16
C LYS A 72 4.05 3.03 -20.41
N ALA A 73 5.00 3.95 -20.50
CA ALA A 73 5.22 4.77 -21.69
C ALA A 73 6.65 4.58 -22.18
N LYS A 74 6.83 4.54 -23.51
CA LYS A 74 8.13 4.53 -24.17
C LYS A 74 8.11 5.62 -25.24
N GLY A 75 9.06 6.54 -25.20
CA GLY A 75 9.24 7.52 -26.27
C GLY A 75 9.57 6.86 -27.60
N LYS A 76 9.32 7.55 -28.71
CA LYS A 76 10.00 7.23 -29.97
C LYS A 76 11.39 7.86 -29.85
N GLU A 77 12.43 7.07 -30.13
CA GLU A 77 13.76 7.63 -30.41
C GLU A 77 13.66 8.75 -31.44
#